data_AF-A0A257VJ45-F1
#
_entry.id   AF-A0A257VJ45-F1
#
_cell.length_a   1.000
_cell.length_b   1.000
_cell.length_c   1.000
_cell.angle_alpha   90.00
_cell.angle_beta   90.00
_cell.angle_gamma   90.00
#
_symmetry.space_group_name_H-M   'P 1'
#
loop_
_entity.id
_entity.type
_entity.pdbx_description
1 polymer ?
#
loop_
_entity_poly.entity_id
_entity_poly.type
_entity_poly.pdbx_seq_one_letter_code
_entity_poly.pdbx_strand_id
1 'polypeptide(L)'
;MPIGLLVGDGTDAQKRPQFEATSNGNGPALGREIEMARLLTGIKEAGIKNTVWLTADVHYTAAHHYHPDRANYKNFLPFWEFIAGPLNAGTFGPGQPDDTFGIEVVYAKAPPKGQSNLPPSAGMQFFGDVEVSAKTRVLTVTLRDLNGTALFSKELQPERMRNRA
;
A
#
# COMPACT_ATOMS: atom_id res chain seq x y z
N MET A 1 -5.84 2.50 5.13
CA MET A 1 -4.52 2.61 5.79
C MET A 1 -3.53 1.67 5.14
N PRO A 2 -2.26 2.08 4.98
CA PRO A 2 -1.22 1.31 4.32
C PRO A 2 -0.77 0.13 5.20
N ILE A 3 -0.45 -1.00 4.57
CA ILE A 3 -0.14 -2.24 5.32
C ILE A 3 1.23 -2.16 6.01
N GLY A 4 2.30 -1.93 5.27
CA GLY A 4 3.69 -2.02 5.74
C GLY A 4 4.37 -0.68 5.98
N LEU A 5 3.63 0.35 6.40
CA LEU A 5 4.19 1.66 6.71
C LEU A 5 3.86 2.06 8.15
N LEU A 6 4.90 2.45 8.88
CA LEU A 6 4.80 2.97 10.24
C LEU A 6 4.14 4.34 10.23
N VAL A 7 3.05 4.45 10.99
CA VAL A 7 2.37 5.72 11.29
C VAL A 7 2.34 5.88 12.80
N GLY A 8 3.20 6.76 13.32
CA GLY A 8 3.45 6.89 14.75
C GLY A 8 2.34 7.63 15.49
N ASP A 9 2.03 7.13 16.69
CA ASP A 9 1.05 7.68 17.64
C ASP A 9 1.73 7.95 19.00
N GLY A 10 2.88 8.62 18.95
CA GLY A 10 3.67 8.94 20.14
C GLY A 10 4.29 7.72 20.82
N THR A 11 4.35 7.76 22.15
CA THR A 11 4.92 6.70 22.99
C THR A 11 4.07 6.41 24.21
N ASP A 12 4.08 5.18 24.69
CA ASP A 12 3.43 4.85 25.97
C ASP A 12 4.21 5.33 27.20
N ALA A 13 3.68 5.03 28.40
CA ALA A 13 4.30 5.38 29.68
C ALA A 13 5.70 4.76 29.87
N GLN A 14 6.03 3.69 29.15
CA GLN A 14 7.35 3.05 29.15
C GLN A 14 8.25 3.56 28.01
N LYS A 15 7.85 4.64 27.32
CA LYS A 15 8.55 5.27 26.19
C LYS A 15 8.72 4.33 24.99
N ARG A 16 7.85 3.34 24.83
CA ARG A 16 7.83 2.49 23.63
C ARG A 16 7.05 3.20 22.54
N PRO A 17 7.53 3.21 21.27
CA PRO A 17 6.77 3.75 20.15
C PRO A 17 5.39 3.09 20.03
N GLN A 18 4.38 3.90 19.75
CA GLN A 18 3.03 3.46 19.45
C GLN A 18 2.71 3.78 17.99
N PHE A 19 1.81 3.00 17.40
CA PHE A 19 1.43 3.13 16.00
C PHE A 19 -0.09 3.10 15.84
N GLU A 20 -0.63 4.01 15.02
CA GLU A 20 -2.08 4.09 14.76
C GLU A 20 -2.50 3.26 13.54
N ALA A 21 -1.60 2.99 12.61
CA ALA A 21 -1.88 2.23 11.38
C ALA A 21 -1.78 0.70 11.59
N THR A 22 -1.70 -0.04 10.48
CA THR A 22 -1.60 -1.51 10.47
C THR A 22 -0.23 -1.99 10.96
N SER A 23 0.85 -1.34 10.51
CA SER A 23 2.23 -1.70 10.81
C SER A 23 2.58 -1.58 12.29
N ASN A 24 3.35 -2.54 12.80
CA ASN A 24 3.77 -2.62 14.20
C ASN A 24 5.31 -2.66 14.37
N GLY A 25 6.07 -2.32 13.33
CA GLY A 25 7.53 -2.34 13.32
C GLY A 25 8.11 -3.56 12.62
N ASN A 26 9.43 -3.58 12.47
CA ASN A 26 10.15 -4.69 11.83
C ASN A 26 10.02 -6.00 12.63
N GLY A 27 10.08 -7.12 11.92
CA GLY A 27 10.14 -8.47 12.47
C GLY A 27 8.84 -9.26 12.27
N PRO A 28 8.49 -10.15 13.22
CA PRO A 28 7.28 -10.95 13.10
C PRO A 28 6.02 -10.07 13.20
N ALA A 29 4.91 -10.54 12.62
CA ALA A 29 3.63 -9.85 12.69
C ALA A 29 3.15 -9.70 14.15
N LEU A 30 2.89 -8.46 14.56
CA LEU A 30 2.41 -8.10 15.89
C LEU A 30 1.21 -7.14 15.82
N GLY A 31 0.47 -7.00 16.92
CA GLY A 31 -0.66 -6.07 16.98
C GLY A 31 -1.68 -6.31 15.88
N ARG A 32 -1.98 -5.27 15.07
CA ARG A 32 -2.95 -5.35 13.96
C ARG A 32 -2.44 -6.15 12.76
N GLU A 33 -1.13 -6.36 12.64
CA GLU A 33 -0.54 -7.17 11.56
C GLU A 33 -0.93 -8.65 11.67
N ILE A 34 -1.30 -9.12 12.87
CA ILE A 34 -1.76 -10.51 13.06
C ILE A 34 -3.01 -10.79 12.22
N GLU A 35 -3.95 -9.84 12.17
CA GLU A 35 -5.15 -9.99 11.35
C GLU A 35 -4.81 -9.96 9.86
N MET A 36 -3.87 -9.10 9.46
CA MET A 36 -3.37 -9.06 8.09
C MET A 36 -2.71 -10.38 7.69
N ALA A 37 -1.86 -10.95 8.55
CA ALA A 37 -1.22 -12.24 8.35
C ALA A 37 -2.26 -13.36 8.15
N ARG A 38 -3.33 -13.38 8.97
CA ARG A 38 -4.43 -14.34 8.83
C ARG A 38 -5.19 -14.17 7.53
N LEU A 39 -5.53 -12.93 7.16
CA LEU A 39 -6.23 -12.63 5.91
C LEU A 39 -5.41 -13.02 4.69
N LEU A 40 -4.13 -12.65 4.65
CA LEU A 40 -3.22 -12.97 3.55
C LEU A 40 -2.97 -14.49 3.43
N THR A 41 -2.89 -15.20 4.55
CA THR A 41 -2.90 -16.67 4.56
C THR A 41 -4.19 -17.22 3.96
N GLY A 42 -5.35 -16.73 4.41
CA GLY A 42 -6.64 -17.19 3.91
C GLY A 42 -6.82 -16.97 2.40
N ILE A 43 -6.38 -15.82 1.88
CA ILE A 43 -6.34 -15.52 0.44
C ILE A 43 -5.50 -16.57 -0.31
N LYS A 44 -4.30 -16.85 0.20
CA LYS A 44 -3.40 -17.86 -0.38
C LYS A 44 -4.00 -19.26 -0.34
N GLU A 45 -4.55 -19.69 0.80
CA GLU A 45 -5.14 -21.02 1.00
C GLU A 45 -6.40 -21.23 0.15
N ALA A 46 -7.20 -20.17 -0.05
CA ALA A 46 -8.33 -20.18 -0.96
C ALA A 46 -7.91 -20.27 -2.45
N GLY A 47 -6.62 -20.06 -2.75
CA GLY A 47 -6.09 -20.03 -4.12
C GLY A 47 -6.50 -18.77 -4.88
N ILE A 48 -6.81 -17.68 -4.17
CA ILE A 48 -7.13 -16.38 -4.77
C ILE A 48 -5.82 -15.74 -5.23
N LYS A 49 -5.71 -15.52 -6.54
CA LYS A 49 -4.54 -14.95 -7.21
C LYS A 49 -4.83 -13.53 -7.70
N ASN A 50 -3.79 -12.83 -8.15
CA ASN A 50 -3.90 -11.46 -8.66
C ASN A 50 -4.52 -10.46 -7.67
N THR A 51 -4.25 -10.64 -6.37
CA THR A 51 -4.72 -9.70 -5.34
C THR A 51 -4.14 -8.31 -5.59
N VAL A 52 -5.01 -7.31 -5.58
CA VAL A 52 -4.65 -5.89 -5.61
C VAL A 52 -5.24 -5.24 -4.38
N TRP A 53 -4.40 -4.54 -3.63
CA TRP A 53 -4.80 -3.80 -2.44
C TRP A 53 -4.92 -2.31 -2.79
N LEU A 54 -6.08 -1.71 -2.53
CA LEU A 54 -6.30 -0.29 -2.75
C LEU A 54 -6.39 0.41 -1.41
N THR A 55 -5.46 1.32 -1.17
CA THR A 55 -5.38 2.10 0.07
C THR A 55 -5.75 3.55 -0.22
N ALA A 56 -6.88 3.96 0.35
CA ALA A 56 -7.36 5.34 0.35
C ALA A 56 -7.16 5.97 1.75
N ASP A 57 -7.81 7.12 1.99
CA ASP A 57 -7.77 7.92 3.24
C ASP A 57 -6.41 8.58 3.56
N VAL A 58 -5.34 8.15 2.89
CA VAL A 58 -3.98 8.65 3.10
C VAL A 58 -3.64 9.91 2.29
N HIS A 59 -2.57 10.57 2.69
CA HIS A 59 -2.25 11.94 2.31
C HIS A 59 -1.00 12.06 1.41
N TYR A 60 -0.71 11.02 0.63
CA TYR A 60 0.31 10.92 -0.41
C TYR A 60 -0.10 9.87 -1.44
N THR A 61 0.59 9.80 -2.57
CA THR A 61 0.41 8.72 -3.55
C THR A 61 1.63 7.81 -3.62
N ALA A 62 1.42 6.51 -3.77
CA ALA A 62 2.48 5.53 -3.84
C ALA A 62 2.03 4.22 -4.51
N ALA A 63 3.00 3.45 -4.98
CA ALA A 63 2.82 2.06 -5.39
C ALA A 63 3.82 1.20 -4.63
N HIS A 64 3.30 0.23 -3.88
CA HIS A 64 4.10 -0.71 -3.13
C HIS A 64 3.92 -2.12 -3.67
N HIS A 65 4.98 -2.92 -3.61
CA HIS A 65 4.93 -4.33 -3.92
C HIS A 65 5.31 -5.14 -2.68
N TYR A 66 4.50 -6.11 -2.31
CA TYR A 66 4.76 -7.00 -1.16
C TYR A 66 5.15 -8.38 -1.69
N HIS A 67 6.24 -8.94 -1.17
CA HIS A 67 6.72 -10.25 -1.59
C HIS A 67 7.26 -11.06 -0.41
N PRO A 68 6.86 -12.35 -0.26
CA PRO A 68 7.27 -13.18 0.86
C PRO A 68 8.80 -13.32 0.94
N ASP A 69 9.52 -13.42 -0.18
CA ASP A 69 11.00 -13.51 -0.15
C ASP A 69 11.70 -12.38 0.61
N ARG A 70 11.11 -11.17 0.67
CA ARG A 70 11.63 -10.03 1.43
C ARG A 70 11.04 -9.88 2.83
N ALA A 71 10.01 -10.66 3.16
CA ALA A 71 9.22 -10.50 4.38
C ALA A 71 9.77 -11.30 5.55
N ASN A 72 9.46 -10.91 6.78
CA ASN A 72 9.59 -11.82 7.93
C ASN A 72 8.45 -12.85 7.97
N TYR A 73 7.21 -12.39 7.75
CA TYR A 73 6.06 -13.27 7.62
C TYR A 73 5.96 -13.82 6.19
N LYS A 74 6.17 -15.12 5.97
CA LYS A 74 6.28 -15.70 4.62
C LYS A 74 4.99 -16.29 4.03
N ASN A 75 3.91 -16.43 4.81
CA ASN A 75 2.75 -17.22 4.38
C ASN A 75 1.70 -16.40 3.61
N PHE A 76 2.09 -15.84 2.46
CA PHE A 76 1.19 -15.11 1.56
C PHE A 76 1.67 -15.18 0.11
N LEU A 77 0.82 -14.76 -0.84
CA LEU A 77 1.18 -14.61 -2.25
C LEU A 77 1.61 -13.16 -2.53
N PRO A 78 2.56 -12.89 -3.44
CA PRO A 78 2.92 -11.52 -3.81
C PRO A 78 1.71 -10.70 -4.27
N PHE A 79 1.67 -9.42 -3.90
CA PHE A 79 0.58 -8.52 -4.31
C PHE A 79 1.06 -7.07 -4.40
N TRP A 80 0.28 -6.26 -5.12
CA TRP A 80 0.49 -4.82 -5.22
C TRP A 80 -0.47 -4.07 -4.31
N GLU A 81 0.03 -3.01 -3.68
CA GLU A 81 -0.78 -2.00 -3.02
C GLU A 81 -0.64 -0.68 -3.78
N PHE A 82 -1.77 -0.06 -4.10
CA PHE A 82 -1.80 1.26 -4.72
C PHE A 82 -2.48 2.26 -3.80
N ILE A 83 -1.79 3.38 -3.65
CA ILE A 83 -2.13 4.44 -2.73
C ILE A 83 -2.46 5.70 -3.56
N ALA A 84 -3.69 6.17 -3.42
CA ALA A 84 -4.17 7.38 -4.09
C ALA A 84 -4.87 8.31 -3.09
N GLY A 85 -4.19 9.39 -2.72
CA GLY A 85 -4.75 10.45 -1.91
C GLY A 85 -3.72 11.51 -1.53
N PRO A 86 -4.14 12.66 -1.01
CA PRO A 86 -5.52 13.04 -0.80
C PRO A 86 -6.09 13.72 -2.04
N LEU A 87 -7.42 13.64 -2.24
CA LEU A 87 -8.08 14.38 -3.31
C LEU A 87 -8.23 15.87 -2.98
N ASN A 88 -8.48 16.20 -1.71
CA ASN A 88 -8.59 17.58 -1.24
C ASN A 88 -8.38 17.68 0.30
N ALA A 89 -7.17 17.37 0.78
CA ALA A 89 -6.79 17.49 2.18
C ALA A 89 -5.33 17.95 2.34
N GLY A 90 -4.88 18.12 3.58
CA GLY A 90 -3.46 18.32 3.89
C GLY A 90 -2.63 17.17 3.32
N THR A 91 -1.35 17.35 3.01
CA THR A 91 -0.52 16.24 2.47
C THR A 91 0.60 15.88 3.45
N PHE A 92 0.87 14.59 3.60
CA PHE A 92 1.80 14.01 4.58
C PHE A 92 2.59 12.86 3.98
N GLY A 93 3.58 12.36 4.70
CA GLY A 93 4.18 11.06 4.43
C GLY A 93 5.25 11.03 3.31
N PRO A 94 5.56 9.83 2.78
CA PRO A 94 5.12 8.54 3.33
C PRO A 94 5.79 8.24 4.68
N GLY A 95 5.18 7.35 5.46
CA GLY A 95 5.79 6.80 6.67
C GLY A 95 7.01 5.93 6.37
N GLN A 96 7.71 5.46 7.39
CA GLN A 96 8.84 4.54 7.22
C GLN A 96 8.32 3.11 6.96
N PRO A 97 8.87 2.37 5.99
CA PRO A 97 8.47 0.99 5.75
C PRO A 97 8.95 0.04 6.87
N ASP A 98 8.16 -1.00 7.13
CA ASP A 98 8.58 -2.18 7.90
C ASP A 98 8.94 -3.37 6.99
N ASP A 99 9.57 -4.40 7.55
CA ASP A 99 9.91 -5.64 6.85
C ASP A 99 8.96 -6.83 7.16
N THR A 100 7.86 -6.62 7.90
CA THR A 100 6.94 -7.68 8.33
C THR A 100 6.39 -8.43 7.12
N PHE A 101 5.91 -7.69 6.12
CA PHE A 101 5.33 -8.23 4.88
C PHE A 101 6.20 -7.98 3.63
N GLY A 102 7.46 -7.58 3.82
CA GLY A 102 8.43 -7.49 2.72
C GLY A 102 8.07 -6.43 1.67
N ILE A 103 7.63 -5.26 2.14
CA ILE A 103 7.28 -4.12 1.29
C ILE A 103 8.48 -3.65 0.47
N GLU A 104 8.21 -3.30 -0.77
CA GLU A 104 9.10 -2.55 -1.65
C GLU A 104 8.37 -1.29 -2.10
N VAL A 105 8.91 -0.12 -1.76
CA VAL A 105 8.34 1.16 -2.20
C VAL A 105 8.84 1.45 -3.61
N VAL A 106 8.05 1.05 -4.61
CA VAL A 106 8.40 1.17 -6.03
C VAL A 106 8.23 2.60 -6.52
N TYR A 107 7.22 3.29 -6.01
CA TYR A 107 6.96 4.69 -6.33
C TYR A 107 6.31 5.37 -5.13
N ALA A 108 6.69 6.61 -4.85
CA ALA A 108 6.00 7.46 -3.88
C ALA A 108 6.15 8.94 -4.27
N LYS A 109 5.10 9.73 -4.03
CA LYS A 109 5.12 11.18 -4.12
C LYS A 109 4.31 11.77 -2.98
N ALA A 110 5.00 12.61 -2.21
CA ALA A 110 4.52 13.26 -1.01
C ALA A 110 5.26 14.59 -0.84
N PRO A 111 4.92 15.44 0.14
CA PRO A 111 5.62 16.70 0.38
C PRO A 111 7.14 16.58 0.40
N PRO A 112 7.88 17.60 -0.08
CA PRO A 112 9.33 17.63 0.02
C PRO A 112 9.82 17.47 1.47
N LYS A 113 11.04 16.95 1.63
CA LYS A 113 11.65 16.76 2.95
C LYS A 113 11.60 18.07 3.77
N GLY A 114 11.13 17.97 5.01
CA GLY A 114 10.98 19.10 5.93
C GLY A 114 9.66 19.84 5.79
N GLN A 115 8.80 19.47 4.84
CA GLN A 115 7.44 19.97 4.71
C GLN A 115 6.43 18.88 5.08
N SER A 116 5.34 19.29 5.69
CA SER A 116 4.26 18.39 6.11
C SER A 116 2.98 19.22 6.21
N ASN A 117 1.83 18.55 6.11
CA ASN A 117 0.52 19.17 6.12
C ASN A 117 0.33 20.27 5.07
N LEU A 118 0.87 20.11 3.85
CA LEU A 118 0.71 21.15 2.83
C LEU A 118 -0.78 21.24 2.43
N PRO A 119 -1.34 22.45 2.34
CA PRO A 119 -2.75 22.64 2.02
C PRO A 119 -3.04 22.19 0.57
N PRO A 120 -4.31 21.93 0.22
CA PRO A 120 -4.68 21.57 -1.15
C PRO A 120 -4.19 22.56 -2.22
N SER A 121 -4.12 23.85 -1.89
CA SER A 121 -3.59 24.90 -2.77
C SER A 121 -2.11 24.75 -3.14
N ALA A 122 -1.36 23.89 -2.44
CA ALA A 122 0.01 23.53 -2.81
C ALA A 122 0.08 22.55 -4.00
N GLY A 123 -1.05 22.09 -4.53
CA GLY A 123 -1.14 21.30 -5.77
C GLY A 123 -0.71 19.83 -5.61
N MET A 124 -0.40 19.39 -4.39
CA MET A 124 0.00 18.00 -4.11
C MET A 124 -1.21 17.09 -3.83
N GLN A 125 -2.25 17.19 -4.65
CA GLN A 125 -3.42 16.34 -4.53
C GLN A 125 -3.35 15.22 -5.57
N PHE A 126 -3.83 14.05 -5.20
CA PHE A 126 -3.65 12.83 -5.97
C PHE A 126 -4.94 12.02 -6.03
N PHE A 127 -5.13 11.33 -7.14
CA PHE A 127 -6.16 10.32 -7.33
C PHE A 127 -5.61 9.19 -8.20
N GLY A 128 -6.41 8.15 -8.40
CA GLY A 128 -6.03 7.06 -9.28
C GLY A 128 -7.24 6.40 -9.92
N ASP A 129 -6.98 5.72 -11.02
CA ASP A 129 -7.96 4.91 -11.73
C ASP A 129 -7.44 3.49 -11.91
N VAL A 130 -8.39 2.57 -12.02
CA VAL A 130 -8.15 1.16 -12.33
C VAL A 130 -9.01 0.81 -13.54
N GLU A 131 -8.35 0.38 -14.62
CA GLU A 131 -9.01 -0.08 -15.83
C GLU A 131 -8.77 -1.59 -15.99
N VAL A 132 -9.80 -2.34 -16.38
CA VAL A 132 -9.66 -3.76 -16.73
C VAL A 132 -10.07 -3.96 -18.17
N SER A 133 -9.12 -4.38 -19.01
CA SER A 133 -9.40 -4.65 -20.41
C SER A 133 -10.32 -5.86 -20.56
N ALA A 134 -11.46 -5.68 -21.23
CA ALA A 134 -12.38 -6.78 -21.52
C ALA A 134 -11.74 -7.86 -22.42
N LYS A 135 -10.81 -7.47 -23.31
CA LYS A 135 -10.16 -8.37 -24.28
C LYS A 135 -9.00 -9.15 -23.67
N THR A 136 -8.08 -8.45 -22.99
CA THR A 136 -6.85 -9.07 -22.48
C THR A 136 -6.95 -9.47 -21.01
N ARG A 137 -7.94 -8.96 -20.28
CA ARG A 137 -8.08 -9.09 -18.81
C ARG A 137 -6.93 -8.48 -18.01
N VAL A 138 -6.06 -7.70 -18.67
CA VAL A 138 -5.03 -6.90 -18.00
C VAL A 138 -5.72 -5.81 -17.18
N LEU A 139 -5.28 -5.67 -15.93
CA LEU A 139 -5.66 -4.59 -15.04
C LEU A 139 -4.56 -3.54 -15.06
N THR A 140 -4.90 -2.31 -15.43
CA THR A 140 -3.99 -1.16 -15.42
C THR A 140 -4.37 -0.23 -14.29
N VAL A 141 -3.42 0.05 -13.40
CA VAL A 141 -3.59 1.08 -12.37
C VAL A 141 -2.80 2.32 -12.76
N THR A 142 -3.43 3.48 -12.73
CA THR A 142 -2.75 4.77 -12.95
C THR A 142 -2.91 5.67 -11.73
N LEU A 143 -1.79 6.16 -11.20
CA LEU A 143 -1.76 7.18 -10.16
C LEU A 143 -1.54 8.55 -10.81
N ARG A 144 -2.31 9.56 -10.40
CA ARG A 144 -2.36 10.87 -11.06
C ARG A 144 -2.24 12.03 -10.07
N ASP A 145 -1.78 13.17 -10.57
CA ASP A 145 -1.93 14.44 -9.87
C ASP A 145 -3.30 15.08 -10.13
N LEU A 146 -3.58 16.19 -9.43
CA LEU A 146 -4.82 16.96 -9.54
C LEU A 146 -5.20 17.38 -10.98
N ASN A 147 -4.21 17.53 -11.87
CA ASN A 147 -4.43 17.91 -13.27
C ASN A 147 -4.70 16.69 -14.17
N GLY A 148 -4.75 15.48 -13.61
CA GLY A 148 -4.93 14.23 -14.34
C GLY A 148 -3.66 13.71 -15.00
N THR A 149 -2.51 14.33 -14.74
CA THR A 149 -1.21 13.87 -15.26
C THR A 149 -0.90 12.52 -14.66
N ALA A 150 -0.60 11.52 -15.50
CA ALA A 150 -0.13 10.22 -15.04
C ALA A 150 1.25 10.37 -14.39
N LEU A 151 1.34 10.00 -13.12
CA LEU A 151 2.57 10.03 -12.34
C LEU A 151 3.25 8.65 -12.29
N PHE A 152 2.42 7.60 -12.23
CA PHE A 152 2.85 6.20 -12.24
C PHE A 152 1.77 5.35 -12.88
N SER A 153 2.15 4.31 -13.62
CA SER A 153 1.23 3.35 -14.22
C SER A 153 1.79 1.94 -14.10
N LYS A 154 0.91 0.98 -13.79
CA LYS A 154 1.27 -0.43 -13.67
C LYS A 154 0.21 -1.29 -14.33
N GLU A 155 0.65 -2.08 -15.32
CA GLU A 155 -0.12 -3.18 -15.85
C GLU A 155 0.11 -4.46 -15.03
N LEU A 156 -0.98 -5.11 -14.66
CA LEU A 156 -1.00 -6.39 -13.95
C LEU A 156 -1.63 -7.44 -14.85
N GLN A 157 -0.83 -8.45 -15.18
CA GLN A 157 -1.24 -9.55 -16.03
C GLN A 157 -2.12 -10.53 -15.24
N PRO A 158 -3.21 -11.03 -15.83
CA PRO A 158 -4.05 -12.04 -15.19
C PRO A 158 -3.29 -13.36 -15.07
N GLU A 159 -3.32 -13.99 -13.90
CA GLU A 159 -2.89 -15.37 -13.75
C GLU A 159 -4.04 -16.29 -14.16
N ARG A 160 -3.74 -17.29 -14.99
CA ARG A 160 -4.74 -18.31 -15.31
C ARG A 160 -5.03 -19.14 -14.06
N MET A 161 -6.30 -19.14 -13.65
CA MET A 161 -6.80 -20.15 -12.72
C MET A 161 -6.67 -21.52 -13.41
N ARG A 162 -5.97 -22.47 -12.79
CA ARG A 162 -6.06 -23.86 -13.23
C ARG A 162 -7.48 -24.32 -12.93
N ASN A 163 -8.19 -24.81 -13.94
CA ASN A 163 -9.50 -25.43 -13.72
C ASN A 163 -9.33 -26.50 -12.63
N ARG A 164 -10.11 -26.39 -11.55
CA ARG A 164 -10.24 -27.49 -10.59
C ARG A 164 -10.92 -28.62 -11.36
N ALA A 165 -10.18 -29.71 -11.57
CA ALA A 165 -10.72 -30.96 -12.09
C ALA A 165 -11.62 -31.62 -11.05
#